data_AF-A0AAW7EC00-F1
#
_entry.id   AF-A0AAW7EC00-F1
#
_cell.length_a   1.000
_cell.length_b   1.000
_cell.length_c   1.000
_cell.angle_alpha   90.00
_cell.angle_beta   90.00
_cell.angle_gamma   90.00
#
_symmetry.space_group_name_H-M   'P 1'
#
loop_
_entity.id
_entity.type
_entity.pdbx_description
1 polymer ?
#
loop_
_entity_poly.entity_id
_entity_poly.type
_entity_poly.pdbx_seq_one_letter_code
_entity_poly.pdbx_strand_id
1 'polypeptide(L)' 'MTCLIKVSEFIKRVYGDENSTPPTPQTITRQCRLGTLPATQIGKLWYIEWHIYQKRTGDDLVDRVLEG' A
#
# COMPACT_ATOMS: atom_id res chain seq x y z
N MET A 1 6.77 5.46 14.08
CA MET A 1 7.81 5.34 13.03
C MET A 1 7.18 5.56 11.67
N THR A 2 7.75 6.40 10.82
CA THR A 2 7.26 6.65 9.46
C THR A 2 7.80 5.56 8.52
N CYS A 3 7.11 4.42 8.46
CA CYS A 3 7.46 3.35 7.53
C CYS A 3 7.00 3.73 6.11
N LEU A 4 7.95 4.12 5.26
CA LEU A 4 7.74 4.36 3.84
C LEU A 4 8.15 3.12 3.06
N ILE A 5 7.26 2.58 2.23
CA ILE A 5 7.56 1.43 1.37
C ILE A 5 7.43 1.81 -0.09
N LYS A 6 8.19 1.14 -0.97
CA LYS A 6 8.06 1.33 -2.41
C LYS A 6 6.72 0.79 -2.90
N VAL A 7 6.18 1.38 -3.97
CA VAL A 7 4.95 0.88 -4.64
C VAL A 7 5.06 -0.60 -5.00
N SER A 8 6.22 -1.06 -5.47
CA SER A 8 6.45 -2.47 -5.79
C SER A 8 6.30 -3.40 -4.59
N GLU A 9 6.74 -2.95 -3.41
CA GLU A 9 6.66 -3.71 -2.16
C GLU A 9 5.23 -3.71 -1.62
N PHE A 10 4.54 -2.57 -1.74
CA PHE A 10 3.12 -2.47 -1.42
C PHE A 10 2.28 -3.46 -2.25
N ILE A 11 2.52 -3.55 -3.56
CA ILE A 11 1.79 -4.48 -4.42
C ILE A 11 2.00 -5.92 -3.97
N LYS A 12 3.26 -6.30 -3.69
CA LYS A 12 3.59 -7.64 -3.19
C LYS A 12 3.00 -7.94 -1.82
N ARG A 13 2.93 -6.96 -0.90
CA ARG A 13 2.36 -7.19 0.44
C ARG A 13 0.84 -7.23 0.47
N VAL A 14 0.19 -6.38 -0.33
CA VAL A 14 -1.28 -6.21 -0.28
C VAL A 14 -2.00 -7.14 -1.25
N TYR A 15 -1.41 -7.39 -2.42
CA TYR A 15 -1.99 -8.21 -3.48
C TYR A 15 -1.21 -9.51 -3.71
N GLY A 16 -0.32 -9.87 -2.80
CA GLY A 16 0.68 -10.95 -2.92
C GLY A 16 0.16 -12.38 -2.91
N ASP A 17 -1.12 -12.61 -3.20
CA ASP A 17 -1.70 -13.94 -3.16
C ASP A 17 -2.17 -14.39 -4.55
N GLU A 18 -2.01 -15.69 -4.81
CA GLU A 18 -2.03 -16.39 -6.11
C GLU A 18 -3.34 -16.24 -6.91
N ASN A 19 -4.37 -15.62 -6.32
CA ASN A 19 -5.68 -15.39 -6.92
C ASN A 19 -6.05 -13.90 -7.15
N SER A 20 -5.19 -12.95 -6.78
CA SER A 20 -5.44 -11.53 -7.06
C SER A 20 -4.68 -11.08 -8.30
N THR A 21 -5.36 -10.45 -9.26
CA THR A 21 -4.66 -9.75 -10.36
C THR A 21 -4.05 -8.48 -9.78
N PRO A 22 -2.72 -8.42 -9.57
CA PRO A 22 -2.13 -7.27 -8.92
C PRO A 22 -2.32 -6.04 -9.80
N PRO A 23 -2.77 -4.89 -9.25
CA PRO A 23 -2.80 -3.66 -10.01
C PRO A 23 -1.37 -3.31 -10.45
N THR A 24 -1.23 -2.89 -11.70
CA THR A 24 0.07 -2.44 -12.21
C THR A 24 0.60 -1.28 -11.36
N PRO A 25 1.93 -1.09 -11.27
CA PRO A 25 2.53 0.03 -10.55
C PRO A 25 1.98 1.40 -10.97
N GLN A 26 1.58 1.53 -12.22
CA GLN A 26 0.93 2.71 -12.78
C GLN A 26 -0.44 2.97 -12.14
N THR A 27 -1.23 1.91 -11.92
CA THR A 27 -2.54 1.99 -11.25
C THR A 27 -2.39 2.48 -9.81
N ILE A 28 -1.43 1.93 -9.06
CA ILE A 28 -1.15 2.39 -7.69
C ILE A 28 -0.66 3.84 -7.71
N THR A 29 0.27 4.19 -8.60
CA THR A 29 0.76 5.57 -8.73
C THR A 29 -0.38 6.55 -9.05
N ARG A 30 -1.33 6.14 -9.88
CA ARG A 30 -2.54 6.91 -10.17
C ARG A 30 -3.40 7.08 -8.92
N GLN A 31 -3.62 6.02 -8.13
CA GLN A 31 -4.36 6.11 -6.86
C GLN A 31 -3.66 7.03 -5.84
N CYS A 32 -2.32 7.01 -5.80
CA CYS A 32 -1.54 7.96 -4.99
C CYS A 32 -1.79 9.41 -5.44
N ARG A 33 -1.78 9.67 -6.75
CA ARG A 33 -2.10 11.00 -7.31
C ARG A 33 -3.54 11.43 -7.05
N LEU A 34 -4.48 10.49 -7.05
CA LEU A 34 -5.89 10.73 -6.74
C LEU A 34 -6.15 10.93 -5.23
N GLY A 35 -5.15 10.73 -4.37
CA GLY A 35 -5.28 10.83 -2.92
C GLY A 35 -6.04 9.66 -2.27
N THR A 36 -6.31 8.60 -3.03
CA THR A 36 -7.01 7.40 -2.53
C THR A 36 -6.10 6.58 -1.61
N LEU A 37 -4.80 6.56 -1.90
CA LEU A 37 -3.79 5.88 -1.08
C LEU A 37 -2.91 6.91 -0.37
N PRO A 38 -2.59 6.68 0.92
CA PRO A 38 -1.64 7.52 1.65
C PRO A 38 -0.23 7.27 1.11
N ALA A 39 0.23 8.18 0.28
CA ALA A 39 1.51 8.09 -0.40
C ALA A 39 2.16 9.46 -0.49
N THR A 40 3.48 9.47 -0.35
CA THR A 40 4.31 10.65 -0.46
C THR A 40 5.20 10.53 -1.70
N GLN A 41 5.20 11.56 -2.53
CA GLN A 41 6.16 11.68 -3.61
C GLN A 41 7.48 12.23 -3.08
N ILE A 42 8.55 11.46 -3.20
CA ILE A 42 9.90 11.87 -2.83
C ILE A 42 10.72 11.94 -4.11
N GLY A 43 10.97 13.16 -4.57
CA GLY A 43 11.59 13.42 -5.87
C GLY A 43 10.73 12.91 -7.03
N LYS A 44 11.24 11.92 -7.78
CA LYS A 44 10.55 11.31 -8.93
C LYS A 44 9.83 10.01 -8.60
N LEU A 45 9.99 9.48 -7.37
CA LEU A 45 9.45 8.20 -6.95
C LEU A 45 8.32 8.39 -5.95
N TRP A 46 7.35 7.49 -6.03
CA TRP A 46 6.24 7.42 -5.08
C TRP A 46 6.55 6.37 -4.01
N TYR A 47 6.35 6.78 -2.76
CA TYR A 47 6.48 5.92 -1.59
C TYR A 47 5.13 5.87 -0.88
N ILE A 48 4.68 4.68 -0.53
CA ILE A 48 3.45 4.48 0.23
C ILE A 48 3.78 4.64 1.70
N GLU A 49 2.98 5.42 2.41
CA GLU A 49 3.06 5.56 3.85
C GLU A 49 2.39 4.36 4.51
N TRP A 50 3.17 3.29 4.68
CA TRP A 50 2.69 2.01 5.18
C TRP A 50 2.05 2.12 6.55
N HIS A 51 2.60 2.95 7.45
CA HIS A 51 2.03 3.17 8.77
C HIS A 51 0.65 3.83 8.73
N ILE A 52 0.46 4.79 7.81
CA ILE A 52 -0.85 5.46 7.64
C ILE A 52 -1.83 4.50 6.95
N TYR A 53 -1.37 3.78 5.93
CA TYR A 53 -2.16 2.74 5.28
C TYR A 53 -2.62 1.69 6.30
N GLN A 54 -1.73 1.13 7.10
CA GLN A 54 -2.07 0.20 8.18
C GLN A 54 -2.97 0.82 9.24
N LYS A 55 -2.90 2.13 9.52
CA LYS A 55 -3.88 2.76 10.43
C LYS A 55 -5.26 2.93 9.79
N ARG A 56 -5.33 3.25 8.50
CA ARG A 56 -6.59 3.39 7.75
C ARG A 56 -7.25 2.05 7.50
N THR A 57 -6.46 1.05 7.16
CA THR A 57 -6.93 -0.27 6.76
C THR A 57 -6.85 -1.27 7.90
N GLY A 58 -6.02 -1.06 8.91
CA GLY A 58 -5.86 -1.97 10.05
C GLY A 58 -6.97 -1.89 11.10
N ASP A 59 -7.89 -0.92 11.02
CA ASP A 59 -9.19 -1.08 11.70
C ASP A 59 -10.00 -2.25 11.09
N ASP A 60 -9.70 -2.63 9.85
CA ASP A 60 -10.41 -3.65 9.06
C ASP A 60 -9.55 -4.91 8.78
N LEU A 61 -8.21 -4.79 8.76
CA LEU A 61 -7.26 -5.86 8.39
C LEU A 61 -6.47 -6.46 9.57
N VAL A 62 -6.32 -5.76 10.71
CA VAL A 62 -5.58 -6.31 11.86
C VAL A 62 -6.30 -7.51 12.45
N ASP A 63 -7.63 -7.55 12.33
CA ASP A 63 -8.46 -8.69 12.75
C ASP A 63 -8.15 -9.97 11.95
N ARG A 64 -7.64 -9.86 10.71
CA ARG A 64 -7.36 -11.02 9.83
C ARG A 64 -5.93 -11.53 9.85
N VAL A 65 -4.97 -10.77 10.37
CA VAL A 65 -3.54 -11.14 10.36
C VAL A 65 -3.08 -11.73 11.69
N LEU A 66 -3.86 -11.61 12.76
CA LEU A 66 -3.55 -12.20 14.08
C LEU A 66 -4.18 -13.59 14.31
N GLU A 67 -4.99 -14.11 13.39
CA GLU A 67 -5.50 -15.49 13.43
C GLU A 67 -4.70 -16.44 12.52
N GLY A 68 -3.37 -16.39 12.61
CA GLY A 68 -2.46 -17.29 11.88
C GLY A 68 -1.27 -17.72 12.74
#